data_AF-A0A9W4XKK2-F1
#
_entry.id   AF-A0A9W4XKK2-F1
#
_cell.length_a   1.000
_cell.length_b   1.000
_cell.length_c   1.000
_cell.angle_alpha   90.00
_cell.angle_beta   90.00
_cell.angle_gamma   90.00
#
_symmetry.space_group_name_H-M   'P 1'
#
loop_
_entity.id
_entity.type
_entity.pdbx_description
1 polymer ?
#
loop_
_entity_poly.entity_id
_entity_poly.type
_entity_poly.pdbx_seq_one_letter_code
_entity_poly.pdbx_strand_id
1 'polypeptide(L)'
;MASGAPGGNFRSWTPTPPERGSFPLDHDGECKQQMIEYLKCLKFTENKNAPNCRILAKGYLKCRMDNQLMDQSDWESLGLVNLPGEKQVKHDDIYKKSKEIKERQLKEQQEQQK
;
A
#
# COMPACT_ATOMS: atom_id res chain seq x y z
N MET A 1 -15.58 47.01 37.77
CA MET A 1 -14.18 46.56 37.90
C MET A 1 -13.91 45.61 36.74
N ALA A 2 -13.25 46.08 35.67
CA ALA A 2 -11.81 45.87 35.42
C ALA A 2 -11.52 44.38 35.11
N SER A 3 -11.51 43.93 33.85
CA SER A 3 -10.51 44.08 32.77
C SER A 3 -9.58 42.86 32.66
N GLY A 4 -9.52 42.23 31.48
CA GLY A 4 -8.36 41.43 31.05
C GLY A 4 -8.64 40.09 30.37
N ALA A 5 -9.00 40.10 29.09
CA ALA A 5 -8.45 39.19 28.07
C ALA A 5 -8.98 39.60 26.67
N PRO A 6 -8.15 40.17 25.79
CA PRO A 6 -8.57 40.60 24.45
C PRO A 6 -8.52 39.42 23.46
N GLY A 7 -9.49 39.37 22.56
CA GLY A 7 -9.35 38.86 21.20
C GLY A 7 -8.87 37.42 21.02
N GLY A 8 -9.81 36.51 20.73
CA GLY A 8 -9.49 35.20 20.19
C GLY A 8 -10.75 34.49 19.76
N ASN A 9 -11.19 34.74 18.53
CA ASN A 9 -12.18 33.92 17.85
C ASN A 9 -11.63 32.49 17.73
N PHE A 10 -11.77 31.68 18.78
CA PHE A 10 -11.72 30.23 18.67
C PHE A 10 -13.02 29.81 17.98
N ARG A 11 -13.11 30.07 16.67
CA ARG A 11 -13.92 29.21 15.80
C ARG A 11 -13.42 27.81 16.13
N SER A 12 -14.30 27.01 16.73
CA SER A 12 -14.07 25.60 17.00
C SER A 12 -13.47 24.98 15.75
N TRP A 13 -12.15 24.76 15.76
CA TRP A 13 -11.49 23.98 14.73
C TRP A 13 -11.98 22.56 14.95
N THR A 14 -13.10 22.22 14.32
CA THR A 14 -13.44 20.82 14.05
C THR A 14 -12.49 20.39 12.95
N PRO A 15 -11.40 19.66 13.27
CA PRO A 15 -10.56 19.12 12.22
C PRO A 15 -11.46 18.32 11.28
N THR A 16 -11.45 18.66 10.00
CA THR A 16 -12.02 17.78 8.98
C THR A 16 -11.34 16.42 9.17
N PRO A 17 -12.12 15.32 9.34
CA PRO A 17 -11.55 13.99 9.39
C PRO A 17 -10.59 13.82 8.21
N PRO A 18 -9.40 13.21 8.42
CA PRO A 18 -8.48 13.00 7.33
C PRO A 18 -9.22 12.24 6.22
N GLU A 19 -8.93 12.58 4.97
CA GLU A 19 -9.48 11.93 3.76
C GLU A 19 -9.35 10.39 3.76
N ARG A 20 -8.52 9.84 4.66
CA ARG A 20 -8.32 8.40 4.89
C ARG A 20 -9.05 7.81 6.10
N GLY A 21 -9.91 8.58 6.76
CA GLY A 21 -10.81 8.16 7.83
C GLY A 21 -10.14 7.58 9.08
N SER A 22 -10.83 7.66 10.21
CA SER A 22 -10.70 6.68 11.29
C SER A 22 -11.39 5.40 10.81
N PHE A 23 -10.77 4.71 9.85
CA PHE A 23 -11.40 3.58 9.18
C PHE A 23 -11.58 2.44 10.19
N PRO A 24 -12.76 1.80 10.29
CA PRO A 24 -12.82 0.44 10.79
C PRO A 24 -12.00 -0.41 9.81
N LEU A 25 -10.69 -0.47 10.05
CA LEU A 25 -9.64 -1.02 9.18
C LEU A 25 -9.83 -2.49 8.81
N ASP A 26 -10.76 -3.14 9.51
CA ASP A 26 -11.14 -4.52 9.34
C ASP A 26 -12.67 -4.55 9.51
N HIS A 27 -13.38 -4.79 8.41
CA HIS A 27 -14.83 -4.86 8.40
C HIS A 27 -15.31 -6.01 9.32
N ASP A 28 -14.57 -7.12 9.39
CA ASP A 28 -14.89 -8.27 10.25
C ASP A 28 -13.66 -9.12 10.66
N GLY A 29 -12.42 -8.66 10.40
CA GLY A 29 -11.20 -9.42 10.70
C GLY A 29 -10.72 -10.37 9.59
N GLU A 30 -11.15 -10.16 8.35
CA GLU A 30 -10.87 -11.01 7.18
C GLU A 30 -9.36 -11.32 6.99
N CYS A 31 -8.50 -10.34 7.27
CA CYS A 31 -7.03 -10.48 7.11
C CYS A 31 -6.29 -10.62 8.45
N LYS A 32 -7.01 -10.96 9.54
CA LYS A 32 -6.46 -11.00 10.90
C LYS A 32 -5.39 -12.07 11.07
N GLN A 33 -5.49 -13.22 10.40
CA GLN A 33 -4.51 -14.29 10.53
C GLN A 33 -3.13 -13.86 10.00
N GLN A 34 -3.10 -13.30 8.78
CA GLN A 34 -1.91 -12.79 8.12
C GLN A 34 -1.32 -11.61 8.92
N MET A 35 -2.18 -10.74 9.45
CA MET A 35 -1.77 -9.66 10.36
C MET A 35 -1.04 -10.20 11.58
N ILE A 36 -1.62 -11.20 12.27
CA ILE A 36 -1.03 -11.78 13.48
C ILE A 36 0.33 -12.41 13.18
N GLU A 37 0.46 -13.15 12.08
CA GLU A 37 1.73 -13.75 11.66
C GLU A 37 2.81 -12.69 11.39
N TYR A 38 2.44 -11.64 10.65
CA TYR A 38 3.34 -10.52 10.38
C TYR A 38 3.79 -9.81 11.66
N LEU A 39 2.85 -9.48 12.56
CA LEU A 39 3.16 -8.81 13.83
C LEU A 39 4.00 -9.69 14.76
N LYS A 40 3.75 -11.00 14.79
CA LYS A 40 4.59 -11.96 15.52
C LYS A 40 6.03 -11.94 14.98
N CYS A 41 6.19 -11.89 13.67
CA CYS A 41 7.52 -11.79 13.05
C CYS A 41 8.24 -10.50 13.45
N LEU A 42 7.57 -9.35 13.33
CA LEU A 42 8.16 -8.07 13.75
C LEU A 42 8.58 -8.10 15.23
N LYS A 43 7.73 -8.65 16.10
CA LYS A 43 8.05 -8.78 17.52
C LYS A 43 9.28 -9.66 17.74
N PHE A 44 9.40 -10.76 17.01
CA PHE A 44 10.55 -11.67 17.08
C PHE A 44 11.84 -11.02 16.57
N THR A 45 11.76 -10.17 15.55
CA THR A 45 12.91 -9.49 14.94
C THR A 45 13.20 -8.13 15.55
N GLU A 46 12.63 -7.82 16.73
CA GLU A 46 12.82 -6.53 17.42
C GLU A 46 12.42 -5.33 16.53
N ASN A 47 11.35 -5.49 15.77
CA ASN A 47 10.83 -4.54 14.78
C ASN A 47 11.83 -4.17 13.67
N LYS A 48 12.85 -5.00 13.43
CA LYS A 48 13.75 -4.85 12.28
C LYS A 48 13.06 -5.29 11.00
N ASN A 49 13.40 -4.65 9.89
CA ASN A 49 12.91 -4.98 8.55
C ASN A 49 13.57 -6.26 8.00
N ALA A 50 13.28 -7.39 8.64
CA ALA A 50 13.87 -8.66 8.31
C ALA A 50 13.20 -9.29 7.06
N PRO A 51 13.94 -10.01 6.21
CA PRO A 51 13.44 -10.53 4.94
C PRO A 51 12.27 -11.51 5.11
N ASN A 52 12.27 -12.32 6.17
CA ASN A 52 11.16 -13.21 6.53
C ASN A 52 9.87 -12.44 6.86
N CYS A 53 9.96 -11.29 7.55
CA CYS A 53 8.78 -10.49 7.85
C CYS A 53 8.23 -9.76 6.61
N ARG A 54 9.08 -9.44 5.64
CA ARG A 54 8.65 -8.83 4.38
C ARG A 54 7.79 -9.77 3.53
N ILE A 55 8.04 -11.09 3.59
CA ILE A 55 7.19 -12.11 2.93
C ILE A 55 5.79 -12.09 3.56
N LEU A 56 5.72 -12.08 4.89
CA LEU A 56 4.46 -12.03 5.63
C LEU A 56 3.72 -10.70 5.40
N ALA A 57 4.46 -9.59 5.33
CA ALA A 57 3.91 -8.28 5.00
C ALA A 57 3.24 -8.27 3.62
N LYS A 58 3.88 -8.87 2.60
CA LYS A 58 3.31 -9.00 1.27
C LYS A 58 2.01 -9.81 1.28
N GLY A 59 1.98 -10.93 2.03
CA GLY A 59 0.76 -11.73 2.19
C GLY A 59 -0.38 -10.96 2.87
N TYR A 60 -0.08 -10.21 3.93
CA TYR A 60 -1.06 -9.38 4.64
C TYR A 60 -1.62 -8.27 3.75
N LEU A 61 -0.76 -7.52 3.05
CA LEU A 61 -1.19 -6.45 2.15
C LEU A 61 -1.95 -6.99 0.95
N LYS A 62 -1.55 -8.14 0.41
CA LYS A 62 -2.30 -8.82 -0.65
C LYS A 62 -3.73 -9.14 -0.21
N CYS A 63 -3.90 -9.75 0.97
CA CYS A 63 -5.23 -10.04 1.50
C CYS A 63 -6.10 -8.79 1.57
N ARG A 64 -5.52 -7.66 1.99
CA ARG A 64 -6.27 -6.40 2.09
C ARG A 64 -6.66 -5.83 0.73
N MET A 65 -5.79 -5.92 -0.27
CA MET A 65 -6.11 -5.51 -1.64
C MET A 65 -7.18 -6.41 -2.27
N ASP A 66 -7.08 -7.73 -2.08
CA ASP A 66 -8.01 -8.73 -2.63
C ASP A 66 -9.43 -8.56 -2.05
N ASN A 67 -9.53 -8.16 -0.77
CA ASN A 67 -10.80 -7.89 -0.08
C ASN A 67 -11.26 -6.44 -0.16
N GLN A 68 -10.63 -5.60 -1.00
CA GLN A 68 -10.98 -4.19 -1.15
C GLN A 68 -10.91 -3.37 0.16
N LEU A 69 -10.09 -3.82 1.12
CA LEU A 69 -9.78 -3.14 2.39
C LEU A 69 -8.62 -2.14 2.25
N MET A 70 -8.06 -2.04 1.04
CA MET A 70 -7.01 -1.13 0.62
C MET A 70 -6.98 -1.04 -0.92
N ASP A 71 -6.63 0.12 -1.46
CA ASP A 71 -6.41 0.29 -2.90
C ASP A 71 -5.30 -0.63 -3.41
N GLN A 72 -5.45 -1.12 -4.64
CA GLN A 72 -4.42 -1.92 -5.30
C GLN A 72 -3.18 -1.07 -5.54
N SER A 73 -2.02 -1.58 -5.14
CA SER A 73 -0.73 -0.89 -5.23
C SER A 73 0.34 -1.85 -5.77
N ASP A 74 1.29 -1.33 -6.55
CA ASP A 74 2.38 -2.13 -7.08
C ASP A 74 3.40 -2.50 -6.00
N TRP A 75 3.89 -3.73 -6.04
CA TRP A 75 4.87 -4.24 -5.06
C TRP A 75 6.19 -3.45 -5.05
N GLU A 76 6.56 -2.86 -6.18
CA GLU A 76 7.72 -1.97 -6.32
C GLU A 76 7.55 -0.70 -5.47
N SER A 77 6.40 -0.05 -5.57
CA SER A 77 6.07 1.16 -4.80
C SER A 77 6.05 0.91 -3.29
N LEU A 78 5.62 -0.29 -2.89
CA LEU A 78 5.59 -0.72 -1.49
C LEU A 78 6.95 -1.24 -1.00
N GLY A 79 7.96 -1.27 -1.87
CA GLY A 79 9.29 -1.80 -1.55
C GLY A 79 9.26 -3.28 -1.19
N LEU A 80 8.34 -4.07 -1.73
CA LEU A 80 8.18 -5.52 -1.51
C LEU A 80 8.63 -6.35 -2.71
N VAL A 81 9.79 -5.98 -3.26
CA VAL A 81 10.47 -6.68 -4.36
C VAL A 81 11.66 -7.50 -3.85
N ASN A 82 12.06 -8.51 -4.62
CA ASN A 82 13.19 -9.39 -4.34
C ASN A 82 13.08 -10.17 -3.02
N LEU A 83 11.89 -10.74 -2.75
CA LEU A 83 11.65 -11.52 -1.55
C LEU A 83 12.29 -12.92 -1.64
N PRO A 84 12.80 -13.48 -0.53
CA PRO A 84 13.34 -14.84 -0.51
C PRO A 84 12.23 -15.86 -0.81
N GLY A 85 12.47 -16.77 -1.76
CA GLY A 85 11.53 -17.86 -2.07
C GLY A 85 10.47 -17.55 -3.11
N GLU A 86 10.34 -16.30 -3.58
CA GLU A 86 9.56 -16.03 -4.80
C GLU A 86 10.36 -16.50 -6.03
N LYS A 87 9.72 -17.25 -6.93
CA LYS A 87 10.28 -17.52 -8.26
C LYS A 87 10.47 -16.17 -8.92
N GLN A 88 11.72 -15.75 -9.10
CA GLN A 88 12.02 -14.49 -9.74
C GLN A 88 11.48 -14.51 -11.16
N VAL A 89 10.36 -13.83 -11.40
CA VAL A 89 10.06 -13.35 -12.75
C VAL A 89 11.19 -12.37 -13.02
N LYS A 90 12.12 -12.74 -13.92
CA LYS A 90 13.32 -11.94 -14.11
C LYS A 90 12.88 -10.54 -14.51
N HIS A 91 13.52 -9.54 -13.94
CA HIS A 91 13.29 -8.14 -14.30
C HIS A 91 13.39 -7.94 -15.83
N ASP A 92 14.23 -8.74 -16.51
CA ASP A 92 14.33 -8.80 -17.97
C ASP A 92 13.02 -9.24 -18.65
N ASP A 93 12.28 -10.18 -18.07
CA ASP A 93 11.03 -10.69 -18.63
C ASP A 93 9.91 -9.64 -18.49
N ILE A 94 9.87 -8.92 -17.37
CA ILE A 94 8.92 -7.82 -17.14
C ILE A 94 9.25 -6.64 -18.07
N TYR A 95 10.53 -6.26 -18.18
CA TYR A 95 10.95 -5.16 -19.05
C TYR A 95 10.69 -5.49 -20.52
N LYS A 96 11.00 -6.71 -20.99
CA LYS A 96 10.68 -7.15 -22.37
C LYS A 96 9.18 -7.15 -22.64
N LYS A 97 8.37 -7.69 -21.72
CA LYS A 97 6.91 -7.71 -21.87
C LYS A 97 6.33 -6.29 -21.94
N SER A 98 6.82 -5.38 -21.08
CA SER A 98 6.41 -3.97 -21.11
C SER A 98 6.76 -3.29 -22.45
N LYS A 99 7.93 -3.61 -23.02
CA LYS A 99 8.39 -3.08 -24.31
C LYS A 99 7.56 -3.62 -25.47
N GLU A 100 7.27 -4.92 -25.49
CA GLU A 100 6.43 -5.55 -26.52
C GLU A 100 4.99 -5.00 -26.49
N ILE A 101 4.43 -4.77 -25.30
CA ILE A 101 3.10 -4.14 -25.15
C ILE A 101 3.14 -2.71 -25.71
N LYS A 102 4.20 -1.94 -25.38
CA LYS A 102 4.35 -0.55 -25.84
C LYS A 102 4.53 -0.45 -27.36
N GLU A 103 5.29 -1.37 -27.95
CA GLU A 103 5.47 -1.47 -29.41
C GLU A 103 4.17 -1.88 -30.11
N ARG A 104 3.37 -2.76 -29.52
CA ARG A 104 2.06 -3.15 -30.08
C ARG A 104 1.06 -1.99 -30.02
N GLN A 105 0.97 -1.31 -28.88
CA GLN A 105 0.11 -0.13 -28.71
C GLN A 105 0.50 1.02 -29.66
N LEU A 106 1.80 1.24 -29.90
CA LEU A 106 2.26 2.26 -30.83
C LEU A 106 1.87 1.94 -32.29
N LYS A 107 1.91 0.67 -32.69
CA LYS A 107 1.48 0.23 -34.03
C LYS A 107 -0.02 0.40 -34.23
N GLU A 108 -0.82 0.01 -33.23
CA GLU A 108 -2.27 0.19 -33.25
C GLU A 108 -2.67 1.67 -33.34
N GLN A 109 -1.95 2.57 -32.65
CA GLN A 109 -2.16 4.02 -32.76
C GLN A 109 -1.80 4.58 -34.15
N GLN A 110 -0.81 4.02 -34.83
CA GLN A 110 -0.40 4.44 -36.16
C GLN A 110 -1.36 3.95 -37.26
N GLU A 111 -1.99 2.79 -37.09
CA GLU A 111 -3.04 2.30 -38.00
C GLU A 111 -4.34 3.10 -37.90
N GLN A 112 -4.70 3.59 -36.70
CA GLN A 112 -5.90 4.42 -36.52
C GLN A 112 -5.74 5.86 -37.07
N GLN A 113 -4.53 6.27 -37.43
CA GLN A 113 -4.23 7.59 -38.01
C GLN A 113 -4.07 7.57 -39.55
N LYS A 114 -4.26 6.41 -40.19
CA LYS A 114 -4.33 6.25 -41.65
C LYS A 114 -5.77 6.06 -42.11
#